data_AF-A0A1C4Z9M7-F1
#
_entry.id   AF-A0A1C4Z9M7-F1
#
_cell.length_a   1.000
_cell.length_b   1.000
_cell.length_c   1.000
_cell.angle_alpha   90.00
_cell.angle_beta   90.00
_cell.angle_gamma   90.00
#
_symmetry.space_group_name_H-M   'P 1'
#
loop_
_entity.id
_entity.type
_entity.pdbx_description
1 polymer ?
#
loop_
_entity_poly.entity_id
_entity_poly.type
_entity_poly.pdbx_seq_one_letter_code
_entity_poly.pdbx_strand_id
1 'polypeptide(L)'
;MSELAGDLQRAGQRLASLVDGATIVGLGTSTRAAHELFGLVEHATRALIRRGFRVVAVLDNQRVGELYDEFVRGADIDLDAVLGQAWGPWRTTEMRAALGWLRRHNQRRTDPVRIVAVGGSRVLPADYHRAVGLLARLDASTATRVEGLFDVIRTAHDSGEHVQRAHGTHAGTPFVDLARTARDLVLGVDGGPDRDEVLLVLDAIVEHHANAIGVGHDLAREERSAADRLLAHQRRTGERTGRAVPTSPRIGG
;
A
#
# COMPACT_ATOMS: atom_id res chain seq x y z
N MET A 1 -9.99 -17.63 -24.49
CA MET A 1 -9.92 -17.34 -23.04
C MET A 1 -9.66 -18.56 -22.15
N SER A 2 -10.04 -19.80 -22.53
CA SER A 2 -9.85 -21.01 -21.69
C SER A 2 -8.40 -21.52 -21.59
N GLU A 3 -7.63 -21.44 -22.68
CA GLU A 3 -6.29 -22.04 -22.76
C GLU A 3 -5.23 -21.27 -21.97
N LEU A 4 -5.16 -19.94 -22.15
CA LEU A 4 -4.23 -19.06 -21.44
C LEU A 4 -4.40 -19.13 -19.91
N ALA A 5 -5.65 -19.13 -19.42
CA ALA A 5 -5.92 -19.28 -18.00
C ALA A 5 -5.41 -20.63 -17.46
N GLY A 6 -5.60 -21.71 -18.23
CA GLY A 6 -5.05 -23.03 -17.92
C GLY A 6 -3.52 -23.06 -17.90
N ASP A 7 -2.86 -22.36 -18.84
CA ASP A 7 -1.40 -22.24 -18.89
C ASP A 7 -0.85 -21.49 -17.67
N LEU A 8 -1.43 -20.34 -17.33
CA LEU A 8 -1.01 -19.56 -16.16
C LEU A 8 -1.20 -20.37 -14.87
N GLN A 9 -2.29 -21.13 -14.77
CA GLN A 9 -2.53 -22.00 -13.61
C GLN A 9 -1.46 -23.11 -13.50
N ARG A 10 -1.11 -23.77 -14.61
CA ARG A 10 -0.05 -24.78 -14.65
C ARG A 10 1.30 -24.17 -14.30
N ALA A 11 1.62 -23.00 -14.85
CA ALA A 11 2.86 -22.28 -14.56
C ALA A 11 2.97 -21.93 -13.07
N GLY A 12 1.91 -21.37 -12.47
CA GLY A 12 1.87 -21.05 -11.04
C GLY A 12 2.07 -22.27 -10.14
N GLN A 13 1.49 -23.43 -10.51
CA GLN A 13 1.70 -24.68 -9.78
C GLN A 13 3.15 -25.18 -9.85
N ARG A 14 3.78 -25.08 -11.04
CA ARG A 14 5.19 -25.45 -11.22
C ARG A 14 6.11 -24.56 -10.38
N LEU A 15 5.90 -23.24 -10.43
CA LEU A 15 6.66 -22.29 -9.59
C LEU A 15 6.54 -22.63 -8.11
N ALA A 16 5.32 -22.92 -7.63
CA ALA A 16 5.10 -23.30 -6.24
C ALA A 16 5.80 -24.61 -5.84
N SER A 17 5.90 -25.60 -6.75
CA SER A 17 6.61 -26.86 -6.46
C SER A 17 8.12 -26.69 -6.33
N LEU A 18 8.73 -25.70 -7.02
CA LEU A 18 10.17 -25.46 -6.95
C LEU A 18 10.63 -24.91 -5.58
N VAL A 19 9.69 -24.40 -4.79
CA VAL A 19 9.97 -23.70 -3.52
C VAL A 19 9.31 -24.39 -2.32
N ASP A 20 9.01 -25.68 -2.42
CA ASP A 20 8.22 -26.42 -1.42
C ASP A 20 8.88 -26.45 -0.02
N GLY A 21 10.22 -26.40 0.05
CA GLY A 21 10.97 -26.30 1.31
C GLY A 21 11.18 -24.87 1.84
N ALA A 22 10.74 -23.83 1.11
CA ALA A 22 11.00 -22.45 1.48
C ALA A 22 10.04 -21.97 2.60
N THR A 23 10.56 -21.17 3.53
CA THR A 23 9.75 -20.50 4.57
C THR A 23 9.18 -19.18 4.08
N ILE A 24 9.95 -18.45 3.27
CA ILE A 24 9.57 -17.17 2.67
C ILE A 24 9.80 -17.26 1.16
N VAL A 25 8.80 -16.87 0.37
CA VAL A 25 8.88 -16.84 -1.11
C VAL A 25 8.53 -15.45 -1.61
N GLY A 26 9.43 -14.81 -2.36
CA GLY A 26 9.16 -13.55 -3.04
C GLY A 26 8.69 -13.78 -4.47
N LEU A 27 7.53 -13.22 -4.83
CA LEU A 27 6.94 -13.21 -6.17
C LEU A 27 7.02 -11.79 -6.72
N GLY A 28 8.06 -11.53 -7.52
CA GLY A 28 8.25 -10.26 -8.22
C GLY A 28 7.63 -10.28 -9.62
N THR A 29 7.08 -9.15 -10.09
CA THR A 29 6.76 -8.95 -11.53
C THR A 29 7.72 -7.95 -12.15
N SER A 30 8.11 -8.12 -13.41
CA SER A 30 9.00 -7.19 -14.13
C SER A 30 8.35 -5.84 -14.46
N THR A 31 7.02 -5.78 -14.43
CA THR A 31 6.23 -4.57 -14.63
C THR A 31 4.96 -4.63 -13.80
N ARG A 32 4.40 -3.46 -13.50
CA ARG A 32 3.15 -3.27 -12.75
C ARG A 32 1.90 -3.19 -13.63
N ALA A 33 2.08 -3.21 -14.96
CA ALA A 33 1.02 -2.93 -15.93
C ALA A 33 0.59 -4.14 -16.78
N ALA A 34 1.10 -5.35 -16.50
CA ALA A 34 0.79 -6.54 -17.30
C ALA A 34 -0.21 -7.46 -16.57
N HIS A 35 -1.39 -7.63 -17.16
CA HIS A 35 -2.47 -8.46 -16.64
C HIS A 35 -2.03 -9.93 -16.48
N GLU A 36 -1.27 -10.47 -17.43
CA GLU A 36 -0.78 -11.84 -17.44
C GLU A 36 0.19 -12.12 -16.30
N LEU A 37 1.06 -11.15 -15.97
CA LEU A 37 1.98 -11.28 -14.84
C LEU A 37 1.22 -11.29 -13.52
N PHE A 38 0.16 -10.49 -13.40
CA PHE A 38 -0.72 -10.54 -12.23
C PHE A 38 -1.40 -11.91 -12.12
N GLY A 39 -1.94 -12.45 -13.22
CA GLY A 39 -2.55 -13.77 -13.26
C GLY A 39 -1.60 -14.90 -12.84
N LEU A 40 -0.34 -14.84 -13.30
CA LEU A 40 0.70 -15.80 -12.88
C LEU A 40 0.99 -15.72 -11.37
N VAL A 41 1.19 -14.50 -10.85
CA VAL A 41 1.46 -14.29 -9.41
C VAL A 41 0.26 -14.74 -8.57
N GLU A 42 -0.96 -14.47 -9.01
CA GLU A 42 -2.18 -14.92 -8.34
C GLU A 42 -2.23 -16.45 -8.26
N HIS A 43 -2.03 -17.14 -9.39
CA HIS A 43 -2.06 -18.60 -9.43
C HIS A 43 -0.93 -19.24 -8.62
N ALA A 44 0.28 -18.66 -8.66
CA ALA A 44 1.39 -19.09 -7.81
C ALA A 44 1.06 -18.90 -6.33
N THR A 45 0.51 -17.75 -5.94
CA THR A 45 0.10 -17.46 -4.55
C THR A 45 -0.94 -18.46 -4.06
N ARG A 46 -1.98 -18.75 -4.86
CA ARG A 46 -2.99 -19.77 -4.53
C ARG A 46 -2.39 -21.17 -4.40
N ALA A 47 -1.39 -21.49 -5.20
CA ALA A 47 -0.71 -22.79 -5.15
C ALA A 47 0.21 -22.91 -3.92
N LEU A 48 0.83 -21.82 -3.48
CA LEU A 48 1.60 -21.75 -2.23
C LEU A 48 0.70 -21.85 -1.00
N ILE A 49 -0.43 -21.14 -0.98
CA ILE A 49 -1.42 -21.24 0.11
C ILE A 49 -1.87 -22.69 0.33
N ARG A 50 -2.16 -23.39 -0.78
CA ARG A 50 -2.50 -24.83 -0.75
C ARG A 50 -1.38 -25.73 -0.22
N ARG A 51 -0.12 -25.28 -0.28
CA ARG A 51 1.07 -25.96 0.25
C ARG A 51 1.43 -25.56 1.69
N GLY A 52 0.54 -24.85 2.38
CA GLY A 52 0.74 -24.51 3.80
C GLY A 52 1.27 -23.11 4.06
N PHE A 53 1.44 -22.26 3.04
CA PHE A 53 1.66 -20.84 3.29
C PHE A 53 0.42 -20.20 3.90
N ARG A 54 0.61 -19.40 4.95
CA ARG A 54 -0.47 -18.80 5.75
C ARG A 54 -0.41 -17.28 5.85
N VAL A 55 0.63 -16.67 5.30
CA VAL A 55 0.73 -15.20 5.23
C VAL A 55 0.95 -14.79 3.79
N VAL A 56 0.18 -13.79 3.34
CA VAL A 56 0.39 -13.08 2.09
C VAL A 56 0.86 -11.67 2.41
N ALA A 57 2.13 -11.39 2.13
CA ALA A 57 2.72 -10.07 2.28
C ALA A 57 2.57 -9.27 0.99
N VAL A 58 1.99 -8.07 1.07
CA VAL A 58 1.76 -7.17 -0.08
C VAL A 58 2.55 -5.87 0.08
N LEU A 59 3.12 -5.37 -1.02
CA LEU A 59 3.71 -4.03 -1.03
C LEU A 59 2.59 -2.98 -1.15
N ASP A 60 2.02 -2.58 -0.02
CA ASP A 60 0.96 -1.57 0.06
C ASP A 60 1.08 -0.80 1.39
N ASN A 61 0.22 0.20 1.60
CA ASN A 61 0.08 0.91 2.87
C ASN A 61 -0.36 -0.07 3.98
N GLN A 62 0.27 0.05 5.16
CA GLN A 62 0.01 -0.84 6.28
C GLN A 62 -1.45 -0.80 6.78
N ARG A 63 -2.07 0.39 6.85
CA ARG A 63 -3.47 0.55 7.26
C ARG A 63 -4.44 -0.08 6.26
N VAL A 64 -4.11 -0.03 4.97
CA VAL A 64 -4.88 -0.74 3.93
C VAL A 64 -4.73 -2.25 4.09
N GLY A 65 -3.51 -2.74 4.35
CA GLY A 65 -3.28 -4.17 4.62
C GLY A 65 -3.98 -4.69 5.87
N GLU A 66 -4.08 -3.89 6.93
CA GLU A 66 -4.88 -4.20 8.13
C GLU A 66 -6.36 -4.44 7.74
N LEU A 67 -6.93 -3.57 6.91
CA LEU A 67 -8.31 -3.70 6.41
C LEU A 67 -8.49 -4.88 5.44
N TYR A 68 -7.49 -5.17 4.60
CA TYR A 68 -7.50 -6.39 3.79
C TYR A 68 -7.53 -7.64 4.67
N ASP A 69 -6.71 -7.69 5.72
CA ASP A 69 -6.64 -8.81 6.66
C ASP A 69 -7.97 -9.01 7.41
N GLU A 70 -8.58 -7.93 7.90
CA GLU A 70 -9.92 -7.95 8.50
C GLU A 70 -10.97 -8.47 7.52
N PHE A 71 -10.97 -7.95 6.29
CA PHE A 71 -11.88 -8.38 5.23
C PHE A 71 -11.71 -9.88 4.92
N VAL A 72 -10.50 -10.41 4.79
CA VAL A 72 -10.33 -11.84 4.47
C VAL A 72 -10.61 -12.76 5.66
N ARG A 73 -10.67 -12.21 6.89
CA ARG A 73 -11.08 -12.93 8.10
C ARG A 73 -12.58 -12.93 8.36
N GLY A 74 -13.37 -12.21 7.57
CA GLY A 74 -14.82 -12.23 7.68
C GLY A 74 -15.47 -10.93 8.13
N ALA A 75 -14.69 -9.90 8.49
CA ALA A 75 -15.25 -8.60 8.87
C ALA A 75 -16.08 -7.99 7.73
N ASP A 76 -17.14 -7.27 8.07
CA ASP A 76 -17.95 -6.54 7.10
C ASP A 76 -17.25 -5.23 6.76
N ILE A 77 -16.51 -5.23 5.65
CA ILE A 77 -15.66 -4.14 5.20
C ILE A 77 -16.06 -3.81 3.76
N ASP A 78 -16.31 -2.53 3.49
CA ASP A 78 -16.49 -2.03 2.13
C ASP A 78 -15.15 -2.11 1.39
N LEU A 79 -14.97 -3.20 0.65
CA LEU A 79 -13.73 -3.47 -0.06
C LEU A 79 -13.45 -2.44 -1.16
N ASP A 80 -14.47 -1.83 -1.77
CA ASP A 80 -14.25 -0.80 -2.80
C ASP A 80 -13.70 0.47 -2.17
N ALA A 81 -14.23 0.88 -1.01
CA ALA A 81 -13.69 2.01 -0.27
C ALA A 81 -12.23 1.76 0.18
N VAL A 82 -11.91 0.54 0.62
CA VAL A 82 -10.53 0.18 1.01
C VAL A 82 -9.59 0.21 -0.19
N LEU A 83 -9.99 -0.37 -1.33
CA LEU A 83 -9.19 -0.35 -2.56
C LEU A 83 -9.00 1.09 -3.07
N GLY A 84 -9.96 1.99 -2.88
CA GLY A 84 -9.80 3.41 -3.19
C GLY A 84 -8.67 4.10 -2.42
N GLN A 85 -8.31 3.59 -1.24
CA GLN A 85 -7.20 4.09 -0.41
C GLN A 85 -5.87 3.38 -0.68
N ALA A 86 -5.89 2.27 -1.42
CA ALA A 86 -4.72 1.46 -1.70
C ALA A 86 -3.71 2.20 -2.58
N TRP A 87 -2.48 1.70 -2.61
CA TRP A 87 -1.51 2.13 -3.60
C TRP A 87 -2.05 1.86 -5.02
N GLY A 88 -1.94 2.86 -5.90
CA GLY A 88 -2.56 2.88 -7.25
C GLY A 88 -2.53 1.55 -8.03
N PRO A 89 -1.38 0.86 -8.14
CA PRO A 89 -1.27 -0.43 -8.84
C PRO A 89 -2.15 -1.56 -8.31
N TRP A 90 -2.64 -1.48 -7.07
CA TRP A 90 -3.55 -2.48 -6.48
C TRP A 90 -5.02 -2.11 -6.63
N ARG A 91 -5.36 -0.95 -7.19
CA ARG A 91 -6.74 -0.49 -7.41
C ARG A 91 -7.35 -1.16 -8.64
N THR A 92 -7.41 -2.49 -8.64
CA THR A 92 -7.82 -3.29 -9.80
C THR A 92 -8.87 -4.34 -9.46
N THR A 93 -9.57 -4.80 -10.49
CA THR A 93 -10.58 -5.87 -10.34
C THR A 93 -9.94 -7.20 -9.98
N GLU A 94 -8.69 -7.44 -10.41
CA GLU A 94 -7.95 -8.65 -10.09
C GLU A 94 -7.56 -8.69 -8.60
N MET A 95 -7.13 -7.57 -8.02
CA MET A 95 -6.87 -7.49 -6.57
C MET A 95 -8.15 -7.71 -5.77
N ARG A 96 -9.27 -7.07 -6.17
CA ARG A 96 -10.59 -7.32 -5.58
C ARG A 96 -10.97 -8.81 -5.64
N ALA A 97 -10.78 -9.44 -6.79
CA ALA A 97 -11.08 -10.85 -7.00
C ALA A 97 -10.18 -11.77 -6.16
N ALA A 98 -8.89 -11.44 -6.02
CA ALA A 98 -7.94 -12.18 -5.20
C ALA A 98 -8.32 -12.13 -3.71
N LEU A 99 -8.64 -10.95 -3.17
CA LEU A 99 -9.12 -10.77 -1.79
C LEU A 99 -10.44 -11.50 -1.56
N GLY A 100 -11.39 -11.39 -2.50
CA GLY A 100 -12.66 -12.12 -2.43
C GLY A 100 -12.48 -13.64 -2.45
N TRP A 101 -11.53 -14.15 -3.25
CA TRP A 101 -11.16 -15.56 -3.21
C TRP A 101 -10.55 -15.96 -1.87
N LEU A 102 -9.67 -15.14 -1.31
CA LEU A 102 -9.01 -15.44 -0.04
C LEU A 102 -10.00 -15.45 1.13
N ARG A 103 -10.96 -14.52 1.15
CA ARG A 103 -12.08 -14.53 2.10
C ARG A 103 -12.86 -15.85 2.02
N ARG A 104 -13.26 -16.27 0.81
CA ARG A 104 -13.96 -17.57 0.61
C ARG A 104 -13.09 -18.76 1.01
N HIS A 105 -11.78 -18.69 0.77
CA HIS A 105 -10.84 -19.72 1.19
C HIS A 105 -10.77 -19.83 2.71
N ASN A 106 -10.76 -18.71 3.43
CA ASN A 106 -10.64 -18.66 4.88
C ASN A 106 -11.92 -19.08 5.62
N GLN A 107 -13.12 -18.87 5.04
CA GLN A 107 -14.42 -19.17 5.68
C GLN A 107 -14.55 -20.58 6.26
N ARG A 108 -13.80 -21.57 5.75
CA ARG A 108 -13.90 -22.98 6.15
C ARG A 108 -12.67 -23.49 6.89
N ARG A 109 -11.81 -22.59 7.37
CA ARG A 109 -10.52 -22.94 7.97
C ARG A 109 -10.41 -22.49 9.40
N THR A 110 -9.86 -23.37 10.24
CA THR A 110 -9.40 -23.03 11.60
C THR A 110 -8.06 -22.31 11.59
N ASP A 111 -7.31 -22.41 10.48
CA ASP A 111 -6.01 -21.78 10.23
C ASP A 111 -6.09 -20.79 9.05
N PRO A 112 -6.77 -19.64 9.20
CA PRO A 112 -7.00 -18.71 8.09
C PRO A 112 -5.69 -18.07 7.61
N VAL A 113 -5.61 -17.80 6.31
CA VAL A 113 -4.50 -17.04 5.72
C VAL A 113 -4.63 -15.57 6.11
N ARG A 114 -3.53 -14.97 6.55
CA ARG A 114 -3.40 -13.56 6.94
C ARG A 114 -2.83 -12.71 5.80
N ILE A 115 -3.17 -11.43 5.81
CA ILE A 115 -2.55 -10.43 4.95
C ILE A 115 -1.69 -9.49 5.80
N VAL A 116 -0.52 -9.14 5.29
CA VAL A 116 0.36 -8.13 5.89
C VAL A 116 0.84 -7.18 4.82
N ALA A 117 0.65 -5.88 5.01
CA ALA A 117 1.25 -4.88 4.13
C ALA A 117 2.61 -4.42 4.66
N VAL A 118 3.59 -4.24 3.77
CA VAL A 118 4.98 -3.94 4.13
C VAL A 118 5.48 -2.56 3.70
N GLY A 119 4.62 -1.71 3.15
CA GLY A 119 4.97 -0.35 2.73
C GLY A 119 5.42 0.55 3.90
N GLY A 120 6.27 1.53 3.60
CA GLY A 120 6.86 2.43 4.59
C GLY A 120 5.87 3.45 5.14
N SER A 121 5.09 4.09 4.27
CA SER A 121 4.11 5.10 4.67
C SER A 121 2.83 4.48 5.25
N ARG A 122 2.29 5.15 6.27
CA ARG A 122 0.94 4.89 6.82
C ARG A 122 -0.07 5.98 6.45
N VAL A 123 0.32 7.00 5.67
CA VAL A 123 -0.57 8.09 5.24
C VAL A 123 -1.52 7.57 4.15
N LEU A 124 -2.81 7.82 4.33
CA LEU A 124 -3.88 7.51 3.39
C LEU A 124 -4.39 8.78 2.69
N PRO A 125 -4.99 8.68 1.50
CA PRO A 125 -5.76 9.77 0.90
C PRO A 125 -6.80 10.39 1.85
N ALA A 126 -7.46 9.59 2.69
CA ALA A 126 -8.42 10.09 3.68
C ALA A 126 -7.82 11.00 4.76
N ASP A 127 -6.50 10.92 5.04
CA ASP A 127 -5.89 11.71 6.11
C ASP A 127 -5.86 13.21 5.78
N TYR A 128 -5.83 13.58 4.49
CA TYR A 128 -5.92 14.98 4.05
C TYR A 128 -7.28 15.59 4.41
N HIS A 129 -8.36 14.88 4.10
CA HIS A 129 -9.71 15.30 4.46
C HIS A 129 -9.92 15.31 5.98
N ARG A 130 -9.35 14.34 6.71
CA ARG A 130 -9.39 14.32 8.18
C ARG A 130 -8.73 15.57 8.77
N ALA A 131 -7.52 15.91 8.33
CA ALA A 131 -6.80 17.08 8.83
C ALA A 131 -7.56 18.39 8.54
N VAL A 132 -8.11 18.55 7.33
CA VAL A 132 -8.96 19.72 6.99
C VAL A 132 -10.22 19.76 7.86
N GLY A 133 -10.90 18.62 8.06
CA GLY A 133 -12.12 18.55 8.85
C GLY A 133 -11.91 18.83 10.35
N LEU A 134 -10.78 18.43 10.91
CA LEU A 134 -10.37 18.78 12.26
C LEU A 134 -10.05 20.28 12.36
N LEU A 135 -9.24 20.79 11.42
CA LEU A 135 -8.83 22.19 11.39
C LEU A 135 -10.00 23.16 11.19
N ALA A 136 -11.00 22.79 10.39
CA ALA A 136 -12.19 23.61 10.15
C ALA A 136 -13.01 23.88 11.43
N ARG A 137 -12.89 23.02 12.45
CA ARG A 137 -13.52 23.23 13.77
C ARG A 137 -12.75 24.23 14.64
N LEU A 138 -11.47 24.43 14.36
CA LEU A 138 -10.58 25.32 15.09
C LEU A 138 -10.47 26.69 14.44
N ASP A 139 -10.15 26.70 13.15
CA ASP A 139 -10.05 27.91 12.34
C ASP A 139 -10.38 27.61 10.87
N ALA A 140 -11.56 28.05 10.45
CA ALA A 140 -12.06 27.80 9.10
C ALA A 140 -11.19 28.47 8.01
N SER A 141 -10.58 29.62 8.29
CA SER A 141 -9.73 30.34 7.33
C SER A 141 -8.46 29.55 7.03
N THR A 142 -7.79 29.05 8.06
CA THR A 142 -6.60 28.21 7.93
C THR A 142 -6.94 26.88 7.30
N ALA A 143 -8.11 26.29 7.61
CA ALA A 143 -8.59 25.07 6.96
C ALA A 143 -8.70 25.23 5.44
N THR A 144 -9.31 26.31 4.93
CA THR A 144 -9.38 26.59 3.49
C THR A 144 -8.00 26.72 2.86
N ARG A 145 -7.05 27.38 3.55
CA ARG A 145 -5.68 27.55 3.03
C ARG A 145 -4.92 26.23 2.96
N VAL A 146 -5.06 25.39 3.99
CA VAL A 146 -4.46 24.05 4.04
C VAL A 146 -5.07 23.13 2.98
N GLU A 147 -6.39 23.20 2.77
CA GLU A 147 -7.08 22.43 1.74
C GLU A 147 -6.54 22.73 0.34
N GLY A 148 -6.31 24.01 0.02
CA GLY A 148 -5.71 24.39 -1.27
C GLY A 148 -4.30 23.83 -1.49
N LEU A 149 -3.48 23.71 -0.43
CA LEU A 149 -2.17 23.05 -0.51
C LEU A 149 -2.33 21.53 -0.70
N PHE A 150 -3.29 20.95 0.01
CA PHE A 150 -3.61 19.52 -0.05
C PHE A 150 -4.13 19.08 -1.40
N ASP A 151 -4.92 19.90 -2.09
CA ASP A 151 -5.39 19.61 -3.44
C ASP A 151 -4.26 19.35 -4.44
N VAL A 152 -3.11 20.00 -4.24
CA VAL A 152 -1.92 19.76 -5.06
C VAL A 152 -1.25 18.46 -4.65
N ILE A 153 -0.91 18.30 -3.37
CA ILE A 153 -0.03 17.21 -2.92
C ILE A 153 -0.73 15.85 -2.79
N ARG A 154 -2.06 15.82 -2.62
CA ARG A 154 -2.82 14.55 -2.50
C ARG A 154 -2.79 13.73 -3.79
N THR A 155 -2.54 14.37 -4.93
CA THR A 155 -2.35 13.71 -6.23
C THR A 155 -1.20 12.68 -6.22
N ALA A 156 -0.25 12.79 -5.28
CA ALA A 156 0.83 11.84 -5.08
C ALA A 156 0.34 10.40 -4.83
N HIS A 157 -0.89 10.23 -4.31
CA HIS A 157 -1.51 8.92 -4.08
C HIS A 157 -1.98 8.22 -5.36
N ASP A 158 -2.21 8.99 -6.41
CA ASP A 158 -2.62 8.48 -7.72
C ASP A 158 -1.43 8.37 -8.66
N SER A 159 -0.60 9.40 -8.68
CA SER A 159 0.63 9.48 -9.46
C SER A 159 1.73 10.07 -8.59
N GLY A 160 2.72 9.26 -8.23
CA GLY A 160 3.81 9.70 -7.34
C GLY A 160 4.53 10.94 -7.90
N GLU A 161 5.05 11.80 -7.01
CA GLU A 161 5.65 13.09 -7.39
C GLU A 161 6.71 12.97 -8.51
N HIS A 162 7.61 11.98 -8.42
CA HIS A 162 8.59 11.68 -9.46
C HIS A 162 7.99 11.38 -10.83
N VAL A 163 6.84 10.69 -10.88
CA VAL A 163 6.11 10.40 -12.13
C VAL A 163 5.55 11.69 -12.71
N GLN A 164 4.93 12.52 -11.87
CA GLN A 164 4.42 13.82 -12.31
C GLN A 164 5.53 14.73 -12.84
N ARG A 165 6.72 14.71 -12.21
CA ARG A 165 7.90 15.43 -12.67
C ARG A 165 8.37 14.93 -14.03
N ALA A 166 8.47 13.61 -14.20
CA ALA A 166 8.87 12.99 -15.47
C ALA A 166 7.87 13.29 -16.60
N HIS A 167 6.58 13.41 -16.29
CA HIS A 167 5.54 13.72 -17.26
C HIS A 167 5.29 15.22 -17.46
N GLY A 168 6.00 16.10 -16.74
CA GLY A 168 5.81 17.55 -16.83
C GLY A 168 4.48 18.06 -16.26
N THR A 169 3.76 17.25 -15.48
CA THR A 169 2.48 17.63 -14.85
C THR A 169 2.64 18.18 -13.43
N HIS A 170 3.85 18.13 -12.88
CA HIS A 170 4.16 18.59 -11.53
C HIS A 170 4.07 20.12 -11.41
N ALA A 171 3.50 20.63 -10.31
CA ALA A 171 3.27 22.06 -10.07
C ALA A 171 4.52 22.93 -9.88
N GLY A 172 5.72 22.38 -10.08
CA GLY A 172 7.01 23.04 -9.86
C GLY A 172 7.49 23.04 -8.40
N THR A 173 6.60 23.33 -7.44
CA THR A 173 6.93 23.33 -6.00
C THR A 173 6.99 21.91 -5.43
N PRO A 174 8.07 21.50 -4.73
CA PRO A 174 8.14 20.19 -4.10
C PRO A 174 6.98 19.93 -3.14
N PHE A 175 6.40 18.74 -3.18
CA PHE A 175 5.22 18.43 -2.35
C PHE A 175 5.53 18.48 -0.86
N VAL A 176 6.75 18.11 -0.46
CA VAL A 176 7.20 18.22 0.93
C VAL A 176 7.19 19.67 1.45
N ASP A 177 7.46 20.65 0.60
CA ASP A 177 7.48 22.07 1.00
C ASP A 177 6.06 22.60 1.18
N LEU A 178 5.13 22.17 0.34
CA LEU A 178 3.70 22.46 0.51
C LEU A 178 3.14 21.79 1.78
N ALA A 179 3.56 20.56 2.07
CA ALA A 179 3.19 19.87 3.31
C ALA A 179 3.74 20.59 4.57
N ARG A 180 4.99 21.04 4.54
CA ARG A 180 5.59 21.85 5.62
C ARG A 180 4.89 23.19 5.77
N THR A 181 4.54 23.84 4.66
CA THR A 181 3.76 25.09 4.70
C THR A 181 2.40 24.86 5.37
N ALA A 182 1.70 23.77 5.04
CA ALA A 182 0.44 23.42 5.69
C ALA A 182 0.60 23.21 7.20
N ARG A 183 1.68 22.55 7.61
CA ARG A 183 2.04 22.36 9.02
C ARG A 183 2.31 23.69 9.74
N ASP A 184 3.09 24.58 9.14
CA ASP A 184 3.47 25.87 9.73
C ASP A 184 2.26 26.80 9.89
N LEU A 185 1.30 26.73 8.98
CA LEU A 185 0.03 27.45 9.10
C LEU A 185 -0.75 27.04 10.37
N VAL A 186 -0.74 25.76 10.73
CA VAL A 186 -1.43 25.26 11.93
C VAL A 186 -0.72 25.64 13.23
N LEU A 187 0.60 25.84 13.21
CA LEU A 187 1.32 26.36 14.37
C LEU A 187 0.87 27.77 14.79
N GLY A 188 0.33 28.55 13.84
CA GLY A 188 -0.24 29.88 14.10
C GLY A 188 -1.66 29.88 14.66
N VAL A 189 -2.31 28.72 14.75
CA VAL A 189 -3.66 28.57 15.34
C VAL A 189 -3.56 28.38 16.85
N ASP A 190 -4.57 28.87 17.58
CA ASP A 190 -4.68 28.70 19.03
C ASP A 190 -4.49 27.24 19.46
N GLY A 191 -3.73 27.05 20.54
CA GLY A 191 -3.33 25.73 20.99
C GLY A 191 -4.43 24.95 21.70
N GLY A 192 -4.25 23.63 21.72
CA GLY A 192 -5.13 22.70 22.42
C GLY A 192 -5.05 21.29 21.85
N PRO A 193 -5.73 20.31 22.49
CA PRO A 193 -5.68 18.91 22.09
C PRO A 193 -6.04 18.66 20.62
N ASP A 194 -7.03 19.41 20.10
CA ASP A 194 -7.47 19.29 18.70
C ASP A 194 -6.40 19.80 17.72
N ARG A 195 -5.66 20.87 18.06
CA ARG A 195 -4.52 21.35 17.26
C ARG A 195 -3.41 20.31 17.25
N ASP A 196 -3.13 19.72 18.41
CA ASP A 196 -2.09 18.69 18.54
C ASP A 196 -2.45 17.45 17.72
N GLU A 197 -3.74 17.07 17.65
CA GLU A 197 -4.21 16.00 16.77
C GLU A 197 -4.00 16.34 15.28
N VAL A 198 -4.31 17.57 14.86
CA VAL A 198 -4.05 18.02 13.47
C VAL A 198 -2.56 17.99 13.15
N LEU A 199 -1.71 18.44 14.07
CA LEU A 199 -0.26 18.44 13.89
C LEU A 199 0.31 17.02 13.76
N LEU A 200 -0.21 16.05 14.51
CA LEU A 200 0.18 14.63 14.35
C LEU A 200 -0.13 14.10 12.95
N VAL A 201 -1.28 14.47 12.38
CA VAL A 201 -1.63 14.09 11.00
C VAL A 201 -0.73 14.80 10.00
N LEU A 202 -0.45 16.09 10.18
CA LEU A 202 0.42 16.88 9.32
C LEU A 202 1.88 16.40 9.36
N ASP A 203 2.39 16.01 10.53
CA ASP A 203 3.73 15.43 10.68
C ASP A 203 3.85 14.14 9.86
N ALA A 204 2.83 13.28 9.89
CA ALA A 204 2.81 12.07 9.07
C ALA A 204 2.77 12.39 7.56
N ILE A 205 1.99 13.41 7.14
CA ILE A 205 1.93 13.86 5.74
C ILE A 205 3.28 14.45 5.30
N VAL A 206 3.94 15.24 6.14
CA VAL A 206 5.28 15.79 5.86
C VAL A 206 6.28 14.65 5.68
N GLU A 207 6.29 13.67 6.60
CA GLU A 207 7.19 12.51 6.52
C GLU A 207 6.94 11.68 5.25
N HIS A 208 5.67 11.49 4.87
CA HIS A 208 5.30 10.81 3.64
C HIS A 208 5.92 11.47 2.39
N HIS A 209 5.82 12.79 2.27
CA HIS A 209 6.39 13.53 1.13
C HIS A 209 7.91 13.69 1.22
N ALA A 210 8.47 13.80 2.42
CA ALA A 210 9.92 13.86 2.62
C ALA A 210 10.64 12.58 2.13
N ASN A 211 9.96 11.44 2.20
CA ASN A 211 10.50 10.15 1.75
C ASN A 211 9.99 9.72 0.37
N ALA A 212 9.43 10.65 -0.41
CA ALA A 212 9.03 10.41 -1.78
C ALA A 212 10.26 10.13 -2.68
N ILE A 213 10.07 9.26 -3.69
CA ILE A 213 11.11 8.95 -4.69
C ILE A 213 11.52 10.25 -5.38
N GLY A 214 12.83 10.47 -5.50
CA GLY A 214 13.40 11.69 -6.07
C GLY A 214 13.52 12.87 -5.11
N VAL A 215 13.11 12.72 -3.84
CA VAL A 215 13.24 13.74 -2.78
C VAL A 215 14.20 13.25 -1.70
N GLY A 216 13.75 12.32 -0.85
CA GLY A 216 14.54 11.76 0.25
C GLY A 216 14.43 10.24 0.39
N HIS A 217 13.84 9.57 -0.61
CA HIS A 217 13.65 8.13 -0.60
C HIS A 217 14.96 7.36 -0.54
N ASP A 218 15.20 6.67 0.58
CA ASP A 218 16.26 5.69 0.73
C ASP A 218 15.70 4.29 0.46
N LEU A 219 15.88 3.83 -0.78
CA LEU A 219 15.41 2.51 -1.22
C LEU A 219 15.98 1.38 -0.35
N ALA A 220 17.26 1.47 0.04
CA ALA A 220 17.89 0.42 0.82
C ALA A 220 17.30 0.35 2.24
N ARG A 221 17.02 1.50 2.85
CA ARG A 221 16.33 1.58 4.15
C ARG A 221 14.90 1.09 4.05
N GLU A 222 14.17 1.43 3.00
CA GLU A 222 12.78 0.98 2.81
C GLU A 222 12.70 -0.54 2.59
N GLU A 223 13.56 -1.13 1.76
CA GLU A 223 13.60 -2.58 1.56
C GLU A 223 14.04 -3.31 2.83
N ARG A 224 15.02 -2.78 3.59
CA ARG A 224 15.38 -3.33 4.91
C ARG A 224 14.20 -3.28 5.87
N SER A 225 13.51 -2.14 5.96
CA SER A 225 12.34 -1.99 6.83
C SER A 225 11.19 -2.92 6.44
N ALA A 226 10.95 -3.11 5.15
CA ALA A 226 9.97 -4.06 4.64
C ALA A 226 10.35 -5.51 4.99
N ALA A 227 11.63 -5.88 4.83
CA ALA A 227 12.14 -7.18 5.22
C ALA A 227 12.05 -7.40 6.75
N ASP A 228 12.39 -6.40 7.56
CA ASP A 228 12.32 -6.46 9.01
C ASP A 228 10.88 -6.62 9.50
N ARG A 229 9.92 -5.92 8.89
CA ARG A 229 8.48 -6.11 9.17
C ARG A 229 8.03 -7.53 8.88
N LEU A 230 8.45 -8.08 7.73
CA LEU A 230 8.14 -9.45 7.33
C LEU A 230 8.76 -10.48 8.27
N LEU A 231 10.03 -10.32 8.62
CA LEU A 231 10.75 -11.21 9.53
C LEU A 231 10.20 -11.11 10.96
N ALA A 232 9.84 -9.91 11.42
CA ALA A 232 9.21 -9.72 12.73
C ALA A 232 7.85 -10.41 12.79
N HIS A 233 7.06 -10.38 11.71
CA HIS A 233 5.83 -11.17 11.62
C HIS A 233 6.12 -12.67 11.70
N GLN A 234 7.03 -13.19 10.86
CA GLN A 234 7.37 -14.61 10.82
C GLN A 234 7.92 -15.11 12.18
N ARG A 235 8.77 -14.34 12.87
CA ARG A 235 9.29 -14.71 14.19
C ARG A 235 8.20 -14.78 15.26
N ARG A 236 7.15 -13.96 15.16
CA ARG A 236 6.04 -13.96 16.12
C ARG A 236 5.06 -15.10 15.87
N THR A 237 4.80 -15.47 14.62
CA THR A 237 3.75 -16.44 14.27
C THR A 237 4.28 -17.83 13.94
N GLY A 238 5.55 -17.95 13.53
CA GLY A 238 6.12 -19.19 12.99
C GLY A 238 5.58 -19.56 11.60
N GLU A 239 4.72 -18.74 10.99
CA GLU A 239 3.99 -19.06 9.77
C GLU A 239 4.83 -18.88 8.50
N ARG A 240 4.60 -19.75 7.50
CA ARG A 240 5.20 -19.62 6.17
C ARG A 240 4.57 -18.46 5.41
N THR A 241 5.39 -17.58 4.83
CA THR A 241 4.94 -16.33 4.20
C THR A 241 5.27 -16.25 2.70
N GLY A 242 4.27 -16.01 1.86
CA GLY A 242 4.46 -15.61 0.46
C GLY A 242 4.39 -14.09 0.34
N ARG A 243 5.35 -13.46 -0.33
CA ARG A 243 5.36 -12.01 -0.61
C ARG A 243 5.08 -11.78 -2.09
N ALA A 244 4.10 -10.94 -2.43
CA ALA A 244 3.84 -10.51 -3.81
C ALA A 244 4.24 -9.04 -3.99
N VAL A 245 5.12 -8.76 -4.95
CA VAL A 245 5.63 -7.40 -5.25
C VAL A 245 5.59 -7.12 -6.75
N PRO A 246 4.86 -6.09 -7.20
CA PRO A 246 5.03 -5.56 -8.52
C PRO A 246 6.32 -4.72 -8.61
N THR A 247 7.33 -5.16 -9.37
CA THR A 247 8.56 -4.36 -9.55
C THR A 247 8.48 -3.50 -10.81
N SER A 248 9.16 -2.35 -10.82
CA SER A 248 9.35 -1.55 -12.02
C SER A 248 10.58 -2.04 -12.78
N PRO A 249 10.57 -2.02 -14.12
CA PRO A 249 11.79 -2.22 -14.89
C PRO A 249 12.74 -1.04 -14.61
N ARG A 250 14.04 -1.34 -14.47
CA ARG A 250 15.08 -0.29 -14.52
C ARG A 250 15.05 0.32 -15.92
N ILE A 251 14.81 1.62 -16.01
CA ILE A 251 15.07 2.36 -17.24
C ILE A 251 16.59 2.52 -17.29
N GLY A 252 17.23 1.84 -18.25
CA GLY A 252 18.63 2.06 -18.58
C GLY A 252 18.83 3.51 -19.06
N GLY A 253 19.99 4.08 -18.73
CA GLY A 253 20.32 5.48 -18.96
C GLY A 253 20.49 5.88 -20.42
#